data_AF-G0HMR7-F1
#
_entry.id   AF-G0HMR7-F1
#
_cell.length_a   1.000
_cell.length_b   1.000
_cell.length_c   1.000
_cell.angle_alpha   90.00
_cell.angle_beta   90.00
_cell.angle_gamma   90.00
#
_symmetry.space_group_name_H-M   'P 1'
#
loop_
_entity.id
_entity.type
_entity.pdbx_description
1 polymer ?
#
loop_
_entity_poly.entity_id
_entity_poly.type
_entity_poly.pdbx_seq_one_letter_code
_entity_poly.pdbx_strand_id
1 'polypeptide(L)'
;MNIVKVRAILSTVLLVVFLGVLFVTVGVLYTTRTGHPFLGMNKNQLFRIRNVLGPLMNVLIIVHLGLNWGMYKRELKVLFRK
;
A
#
# COMPACT_ATOMS: atom_id res chain seq x y z
N MET A 1 19.08 -16.76 2.98
CA MET A 1 17.69 -16.48 3.40
C MET A 1 16.77 -16.93 2.26
N ASN A 2 15.83 -17.88 2.50
CA ASN A 2 14.99 -18.42 1.43
C ASN A 2 14.21 -17.31 0.71
N ILE A 3 14.25 -17.29 -0.62
CA ILE A 3 13.55 -16.28 -1.45
C ILE A 3 12.04 -16.23 -1.16
N VAL A 4 11.47 -17.37 -0.73
CA VAL A 4 10.08 -17.48 -0.26
C VAL A 4 9.83 -16.64 1.00
N LYS A 5 10.75 -16.67 1.97
CA LYS A 5 10.64 -15.87 3.21
C LYS A 5 10.73 -14.37 2.90
N VAL A 6 11.62 -13.96 1.99
CA VAL A 6 11.76 -12.56 1.56
C VAL A 6 10.46 -12.05 0.93
N ARG A 7 9.85 -12.84 0.04
CA ARG A 7 8.57 -12.49 -0.59
C ARG A 7 7.44 -12.37 0.43
N ALA A 8 7.34 -13.32 1.36
CA ALA A 8 6.32 -13.30 2.41
C ALA A 8 6.45 -12.05 3.29
N ILE A 9 7.65 -11.73 3.77
CA ILE A 9 7.91 -10.53 4.58
C ILE A 9 7.53 -9.27 3.80
N LEU A 10 7.96 -9.17 2.53
CA LEU A 10 7.65 -8.01 1.72
C LEU A 10 6.14 -7.83 1.48
N SER A 11 5.41 -8.93 1.24
CA SER A 11 3.95 -8.90 1.14
C SER A 11 3.29 -8.44 2.44
N THR A 12 3.75 -8.93 3.59
CA THR A 12 3.22 -8.53 4.90
C THR A 12 3.47 -7.05 5.17
N VAL A 13 4.67 -6.56 4.88
CA VAL A 13 4.99 -5.13 5.02
C VAL A 13 4.11 -4.28 4.12
N LEU A 14 3.91 -4.69 2.86
CA LEU A 14 3.00 -4.03 1.92
C LEU A 14 1.57 -3.96 2.45
N LEU A 15 1.08 -5.07 3.03
CA LEU A 15 -0.26 -5.13 3.62
C LEU A 15 -0.42 -4.14 4.78
N VAL A 16 0.56 -4.08 5.69
CA VAL A 16 0.52 -3.15 6.83
C VAL A 16 0.55 -1.70 6.36
N VAL A 17 1.44 -1.37 5.41
CA VAL A 17 1.51 -0.02 4.84
C VAL A 17 0.21 0.34 4.14
N PHE A 18 -0.38 -0.59 3.38
CA PHE A 18 -1.67 -0.40 2.71
C PHE A 18 -2.80 -0.09 3.70
N LEU A 19 -2.90 -0.83 4.80
CA LEU A 19 -3.89 -0.57 5.85
C LEU A 19 -3.70 0.83 6.45
N GLY A 20 -2.46 1.27 6.66
CA GLY A 20 -2.16 2.63 7.10
C GLY A 20 -2.63 3.69 6.09
N VAL A 21 -2.37 3.49 4.80
CA VAL A 21 -2.82 4.42 3.74
C VAL A 21 -4.34 4.47 3.64
N LEU A 22 -5.01 3.32 3.70
CA LEU A 22 -6.47 3.25 3.72
C LEU A 22 -7.04 4.00 4.91
N PHE A 23 -6.49 3.75 6.11
CA PHE A 23 -6.92 4.41 7.33
C PHE A 23 -6.81 5.94 7.24
N VAL A 24 -5.65 6.44 6.78
CA VAL A 24 -5.44 7.88 6.57
C VAL A 24 -6.39 8.44 5.51
N THR A 25 -6.64 7.69 4.43
CA THR A 25 -7.56 8.11 3.37
C THR A 25 -8.99 8.25 3.89
N VAL A 26 -9.46 7.30 4.69
CA VAL A 26 -10.77 7.38 5.37
C VAL A 26 -10.80 8.61 6.29
N GLY A 27 -9.75 8.84 7.06
CA GLY A 27 -9.65 10.02 7.92
C GLY A 27 -9.70 11.34 7.15
N VAL A 28 -9.01 11.45 6.01
CA VAL A 28 -9.07 12.63 5.14
C VAL A 28 -10.48 12.84 4.59
N LEU A 29 -11.14 11.78 4.13
CA LEU A 29 -12.52 11.85 3.63
C LEU A 29 -13.49 12.27 4.74
N TYR A 30 -13.35 11.71 5.94
CA TYR A 30 -14.16 12.05 7.10
C TYR A 30 -13.98 13.54 7.46
N THR A 31 -12.75 13.98 7.74
CA THR A 31 -12.45 15.38 8.08
C THR A 31 -12.91 16.36 7.02
N THR A 32 -12.82 15.99 5.73
CA THR A 32 -13.27 16.85 4.63
C THR A 32 -14.80 16.95 4.55
N ARG A 33 -15.53 15.89 4.91
CA ARG A 33 -17.00 15.88 4.87
C ARG A 33 -17.64 16.45 6.13
N THR A 34 -17.07 16.19 7.30
CA THR A 34 -17.68 16.56 8.59
C THR A 34 -17.10 17.83 9.18
N GLY A 35 -15.91 18.25 8.73
CA GLY A 35 -15.16 19.34 9.35
C GLY A 35 -14.56 19.00 10.72
N HIS A 36 -14.89 17.84 11.30
CA HIS A 36 -14.41 17.40 12.59
C HIS A 36 -13.07 16.67 12.47
N PRO A 37 -12.17 16.81 13.46
CA PRO A 37 -10.90 16.09 13.48
C PRO A 37 -11.13 14.57 13.56
N PHE A 38 -10.33 13.81 12.82
CA PHE A 38 -10.38 12.34 12.82
C PHE A 38 -9.30 11.82 13.75
N LEU A 39 -9.70 11.13 14.83
CA LEU A 39 -8.81 10.73 15.93
C LEU A 39 -7.95 11.89 16.47
N GLY A 40 -8.53 13.09 16.58
CA GLY A 40 -7.81 14.29 17.03
C GLY A 40 -6.87 14.90 15.99
N MET A 41 -6.72 14.30 14.80
CA MET A 41 -5.92 14.86 13.72
C MET A 41 -6.75 15.73 12.79
N ASN A 42 -6.18 16.89 12.44
CA ASN A 42 -6.76 17.77 11.43
C ASN A 42 -6.39 17.30 10.00
N LYS A 43 -7.05 17.89 9.01
CA LYS A 43 -6.86 17.57 7.58
C LYS A 43 -5.39 17.65 7.17
N ASN A 44 -4.68 18.72 7.57
CA ASN A 44 -3.28 18.94 7.17
C ASN A 44 -2.34 17.87 7.73
N GLN A 45 -2.55 17.44 8.98
CA GLN A 45 -1.78 16.36 9.60
C GLN A 45 -1.98 15.04 8.86
N LEU A 46 -3.23 14.70 8.52
CA LEU A 46 -3.53 13.48 7.75
C LEU A 46 -2.93 13.53 6.34
N PHE A 47 -2.97 14.67 5.67
CA PHE A 47 -2.31 14.85 4.37
C PHE A 47 -0.79 14.69 4.46
N ARG A 48 -0.16 15.20 5.52
CA ARG A 48 1.28 15.03 5.74
C ARG A 48 1.65 13.56 5.88
N ILE A 49 0.86 12.78 6.64
CA ILE A 49 1.07 11.34 6.79
C ILE A 49 0.89 10.63 5.44
N ARG A 50 -0.19 10.95 4.71
CA ARG A 50 -0.45 10.39 3.37
C ARG A 50 0.68 10.68 2.38
N ASN A 51 1.24 11.88 2.41
CA ASN A 51 2.33 12.29 1.52
C ASN A 51 3.65 11.54 1.78
N VAL A 52 3.82 10.93 2.96
CA VAL A 52 4.97 10.08 3.27
C VAL A 52 4.65 8.61 2.95
N LEU A 53 3.49 8.13 3.40
CA LEU A 53 3.12 6.73 3.21
C LEU A 53 2.84 6.36 1.75
N GLY A 54 2.28 7.28 0.96
CA GLY A 54 1.98 7.06 -0.46
C GLY A 54 3.24 6.73 -1.30
N PRO A 55 4.27 7.59 -1.30
CA PRO A 55 5.53 7.29 -1.99
C PRO A 55 6.22 6.03 -1.47
N LEU A 56 6.23 5.82 -0.14
CA LEU A 56 6.79 4.60 0.46
C LEU A 56 6.08 3.35 -0.07
N MET A 57 4.75 3.38 -0.14
CA MET A 57 3.95 2.29 -0.66
C MET A 57 4.25 2.03 -2.13
N ASN A 58 4.35 3.07 -2.96
CA ASN A 58 4.68 2.93 -4.38
C ASN A 58 6.04 2.25 -4.60
N VAL A 59 7.06 2.64 -3.83
CA VAL A 59 8.39 2.00 -3.90
C VAL A 59 8.30 0.52 -3.52
N LEU A 60 7.59 0.19 -2.44
CA LEU A 60 7.40 -1.19 -2.01
C LEU A 60 6.66 -2.02 -3.06
N ILE A 61 5.63 -1.47 -3.72
CA ILE A 61 4.91 -2.14 -4.81
C ILE A 61 5.85 -2.46 -5.97
N ILE A 62 6.68 -1.50 -6.39
CA ILE A 62 7.63 -1.69 -7.50
C ILE A 62 8.62 -2.80 -7.18
N VAL A 63 9.21 -2.78 -5.97
CA VAL A 63 10.13 -3.83 -5.51
C VAL A 63 9.43 -5.19 -5.47
N HIS A 64 8.20 -5.23 -4.96
CA HIS A 64 7.43 -6.46 -4.87
C HIS A 64 7.08 -7.05 -6.24
N LEU A 65 6.66 -6.20 -7.19
CA LEU A 65 6.41 -6.61 -8.57
C LEU A 65 7.69 -7.12 -9.23
N GLY A 66 8.83 -6.45 -9.03
CA GLY A 66 10.12 -6.89 -9.57
C GLY A 66 10.51 -8.29 -9.06
N LEU A 67 10.39 -8.53 -7.76
CA LEU A 67 10.72 -9.83 -7.15
C LEU A 67 9.77 -10.97 -7.55
N ASN A 68 8.52 -10.62 -7.91
CA ASN A 68 7.48 -11.57 -8.31
C ASN A 68 7.23 -11.59 -9.82
N TRP A 69 8.01 -10.85 -10.61
CA TRP A 69 7.80 -10.68 -12.05
C TRP A 69 7.74 -12.00 -12.83
N GLY A 70 8.58 -12.96 -12.44
CA GLY A 70 8.61 -14.30 -13.05
C GLY A 70 7.33 -15.10 -12.82
N MET A 71 6.71 -14.97 -11.65
CA MET A 71 5.40 -15.59 -11.34
C MET A 71 4.29 -14.84 -12.06
N TYR A 72 4.28 -13.51 -11.98
CA TYR A 72 3.29 -12.66 -12.62
C TYR A 72 3.21 -12.90 -14.13
N LYS A 73 4.34 -13.03 -14.82
CA LYS A 73 4.38 -13.40 -16.26
C LYS A 73 3.77 -14.78 -16.54
N ARG A 74 3.93 -15.75 -15.64
CA ARG A 74 3.35 -17.09 -15.79
C ARG A 74 1.84 -17.05 -15.58
N GLU A 75 1.37 -16.33 -14.58
CA GLU A 75 -0.06 -16.12 -14.31
C GLU A 75 -0.74 -15.38 -15.46
N LEU A 76 -0.13 -14.31 -15.99
CA LEU A 76 -0.63 -13.63 -17.19
C LEU A 76 -0.70 -14.57 -18.39
N LYS A 77 0.32 -15.39 -18.63
CA LYS A 77 0.29 -16.38 -19.72
C LYS A 77 -0.84 -17.38 -19.58
N VAL A 78 -1.24 -17.75 -18.36
CA VAL A 78 -2.41 -18.62 -18.11
C VAL A 78 -3.71 -17.87 -18.39
N LEU A 79 -3.83 -16.63 -17.90
CA LEU A 79 -4.98 -15.75 -18.15
C LEU A 79 -5.24 -15.49 -19.65
N PHE A 80 -4.18 -15.39 -20.45
CA PHE A 80 -4.26 -15.14 -21.89
C PHE A 80 -4.11 -16.39 -22.76
N ARG A 81 -3.81 -17.55 -22.18
CA ARG A 81 -3.95 -18.83 -22.87
C ARG A 81 -5.41 -19.25 -22.77
N LYS A 82 -6.14 -18.96 -23.85
CA LYS A 82 -7.38 -19.65 -24.16
C LYS A 82 -7.11 -21.13 -24.41
#